data_AF-A0A8S3VDP7-F1
#
_entry.id   AF-A0A8S3VDP7-F1
#
_cell.length_a   1.000
_cell.length_b   1.000
_cell.length_c   1.000
_cell.angle_alpha   90.00
_cell.angle_beta   90.00
_cell.angle_gamma   90.00
#
_symmetry.space_group_name_H-M   'P 1'
#
loop_
_entity.id
_entity.type
_entity.pdbx_description
1 polymer ?
#
loop_
_entity_poly.entity_id
_entity_poly.type
_entity_poly.pdbx_seq_one_letter_code
_entity_poly.pdbx_strand_id
1 'polypeptide(L)'
;MLKLNVILEKNHAVHNTETTYFDSYIDLGCTDYPDTQNKTGLEDVKPLPLVYQNNYFIDKSSGGKVHAKKLYRPSTRNDLNFTPAEKSRIHSCINNFKSDWKKGQSDFWDGDEQYIRRTHHKYLIPGDNVMIEVGGNVGEDAQYYLDTYKPKHYIMLEPLKLLYRKLQQRFKNYTNAITYNVGLGKRNEKFMIKMEGNIGDASSPFFGSGEGTCSLKVINAIDFFSALGVGNFMVDLITINCEGCEYDLLETILSTDLVYHFKHIQFGTHPTLKNLADPVRRYCQIQERLSRTHKLTYQYKFTWETWKLKDI
;
A
#
# COMPACT_ATOMS: atom_id res chain seq x y z
N MET A 1 16.12 26.94 9.98
CA MET A 1 15.59 26.26 11.18
C MET A 1 14.09 26.48 11.21
N LEU A 2 13.30 25.48 10.79
CA LEU A 2 11.84 25.54 10.81
C LEU A 2 11.35 24.39 11.70
N LYS A 3 11.00 24.74 12.95
CA LYS A 3 10.21 23.88 13.84
C LYS A 3 8.78 23.90 13.33
N LEU A 4 8.20 22.73 13.11
CA LEU A 4 6.88 22.60 12.53
C LEU A 4 5.97 21.87 13.52
N ASN A 5 5.05 22.63 14.12
CA ASN A 5 3.98 22.09 14.96
C ASN A 5 3.13 21.11 14.14
N VAL A 6 2.95 19.90 14.65
CA VAL A 6 1.90 18.98 14.21
C VAL A 6 0.73 19.21 15.15
N ILE A 7 -0.41 19.59 14.59
CA ILE A 7 -1.68 19.57 15.31
C ILE A 7 -2.04 18.08 15.43
N LEU A 8 -1.82 17.54 16.63
CA LEU A 8 -2.35 16.25 17.06
C LEU A 8 -3.84 16.43 17.33
N GLU A 9 -4.73 15.96 16.46
CA GLU A 9 -6.12 15.78 16.83
C GLU A 9 -6.29 14.42 17.51
N LYS A 10 -6.66 14.50 18.79
CA LYS A 10 -6.85 13.39 19.72
C LYS A 10 -7.95 12.45 19.19
N ASN A 11 -7.65 11.16 19.18
CA ASN A 11 -8.67 10.12 19.18
C ASN A 11 -9.59 10.33 20.40
N HIS A 12 -10.87 10.60 20.17
CA HIS A 12 -11.91 10.47 21.19
C HIS A 12 -12.22 8.99 21.40
N ALA A 13 -11.33 8.30 22.11
CA ALA A 13 -11.71 7.09 22.84
C ALA A 13 -12.23 7.55 24.22
N VAL A 14 -13.55 7.52 24.39
CA VAL A 14 -14.18 7.70 25.70
C VAL A 14 -13.84 6.48 26.55
N HIS A 15 -12.97 6.64 27.55
CA HIS A 15 -13.21 6.21 28.93
C HIS A 15 -12.12 6.76 29.87
N ASN A 16 -12.59 7.43 30.92
CA ASN A 16 -11.80 7.97 32.04
C ASN A 16 -10.97 6.89 32.74
N THR A 17 -9.68 7.16 32.96
CA THR A 17 -9.04 7.14 34.30
C THR A 17 -7.71 7.91 34.22
N GLU A 18 -7.51 8.78 35.20
CA GLU A 18 -6.33 9.63 35.40
C GLU A 18 -5.02 8.86 35.19
N THR A 19 -4.19 9.30 34.24
CA THR A 19 -2.75 9.06 34.29
C THR A 19 -2.01 10.27 33.74
N THR A 20 -1.04 10.69 34.52
CA THR A 20 -0.18 11.86 34.39
C THR A 20 0.54 11.95 33.04
N TYR A 21 0.45 13.12 32.39
CA TYR A 21 1.26 13.48 31.22
C TYR A 21 2.75 13.47 31.57
N PHE A 22 3.51 12.58 30.94
CA PHE A 22 4.94 12.76 30.72
C PHE A 22 5.16 13.03 29.23
N ASP A 23 5.51 14.27 28.90
CA ASP A 23 6.08 14.68 27.60
C ASP A 23 7.50 14.11 27.46
N SER A 24 7.60 12.81 27.19
CA SER A 24 8.84 12.20 26.72
C SER A 24 8.58 11.47 25.41
N TYR A 25 8.91 12.14 24.31
CA TYR A 25 9.00 11.53 22.98
C TYR A 25 10.13 10.49 23.01
N ILE A 26 9.78 9.20 23.05
CA ILE A 26 10.74 8.11 23.05
C ILE A 26 11.18 7.85 21.60
N ASP A 27 12.47 8.02 21.32
CA ASP A 27 13.09 7.43 20.13
C ASP A 27 13.02 5.91 20.29
N LEU A 28 12.14 5.27 19.52
CA LEU A 28 11.97 3.82 19.54
C LEU A 28 13.17 3.08 18.93
N GLY A 29 14.13 3.81 18.34
CA GLY A 29 15.45 3.34 17.95
C GLY A 29 15.43 1.97 17.26
N CYS A 30 15.19 1.92 15.95
CA CYS A 30 15.53 0.70 15.23
C CYS A 30 17.05 0.53 15.31
N THR A 31 17.54 -0.53 15.93
CA THR A 31 18.98 -0.88 15.91
C THR A 31 19.35 -1.62 14.62
N ASP A 32 18.63 -1.36 13.53
CA ASP A 32 18.93 -1.92 12.23
C ASP A 32 20.13 -1.17 11.65
N TYR A 33 21.33 -1.67 11.96
CA TYR A 33 22.52 -1.31 11.21
C TYR A 33 22.22 -1.44 9.70
N PRO A 34 22.71 -0.50 8.87
CA PRO A 34 22.44 -0.53 7.44
C PRO A 34 22.80 -1.91 6.92
N ASP A 35 21.85 -2.57 6.25
CA ASP A 35 22.05 -3.88 5.64
C ASP A 35 23.21 -3.75 4.65
N THR A 36 24.39 -4.23 5.07
CA THR A 36 25.66 -4.11 4.33
C THR A 36 25.64 -4.91 3.04
N GLN A 37 24.63 -5.76 2.85
CA GLN A 37 24.39 -6.45 1.60
C GLN A 37 23.61 -5.53 0.64
N ASN A 38 24.14 -5.32 -0.56
CA ASN A 38 23.48 -4.65 -1.69
C ASN A 38 22.26 -5.43 -2.24
N LYS A 39 21.52 -6.12 -1.38
CA LYS A 39 20.25 -6.78 -1.72
C LYS A 39 19.16 -5.74 -1.87
N THR A 40 18.41 -5.86 -2.95
CA THR A 40 17.25 -5.01 -3.26
C THR A 40 16.00 -5.45 -2.52
N GLY A 41 15.98 -6.69 -2.02
CA GLY A 41 14.80 -7.35 -1.45
C GLY A 41 13.98 -8.10 -2.52
N LEU A 42 14.22 -7.82 -3.80
CA LEU A 42 13.59 -8.55 -4.90
C LEU A 42 14.05 -10.01 -4.95
N GLU A 43 15.25 -10.29 -4.43
CA GLU A 43 15.81 -11.64 -4.36
C GLU A 43 15.03 -12.57 -3.42
N ASP A 44 14.27 -12.01 -2.49
CA ASP A 44 13.45 -12.76 -1.52
C ASP A 44 12.02 -13.02 -2.04
N VAL A 45 11.61 -12.36 -3.13
CA VAL A 45 10.30 -12.53 -3.74
C VAL A 45 10.26 -13.82 -4.55
N LYS A 46 9.36 -14.72 -4.17
CA LYS A 46 9.17 -16.02 -4.83
C LYS A 46 7.86 -16.00 -5.63
N PRO A 47 7.82 -16.57 -6.84
CA PRO A 47 6.58 -16.80 -7.56
C PRO A 47 5.58 -17.57 -6.70
N LEU A 48 4.29 -17.22 -6.79
CA LEU A 48 3.26 -18.05 -6.15
C LEU A 48 3.23 -19.45 -6.78
N PRO A 49 2.98 -20.51 -6.00
CA PRO A 49 2.93 -21.89 -6.51
C PRO A 49 1.93 -22.13 -7.65
N LEU A 50 0.97 -21.22 -7.83
CA LEU A 50 0.02 -21.19 -8.94
C LEU A 50 0.68 -21.09 -10.33
N VAL A 51 1.94 -20.68 -10.40
CA VAL A 51 2.61 -20.40 -11.67
C VAL A 51 3.66 -21.46 -11.99
N TYR A 52 3.20 -22.68 -12.27
CA TYR A 52 4.02 -23.64 -13.00
C TYR A 52 3.53 -23.76 -14.44
N GLN A 53 4.49 -23.53 -15.35
CA GLN A 53 4.50 -23.80 -16.79
C GLN A 53 4.23 -22.59 -17.72
N ASN A 54 5.34 -22.07 -18.27
CA ASN A 54 5.53 -21.39 -19.57
C ASN A 54 6.09 -19.96 -19.61
N ASN A 55 6.07 -19.18 -18.51
CA ASN A 55 6.47 -17.75 -18.56
C ASN A 55 7.65 -17.31 -17.67
N TYR A 56 8.27 -18.24 -16.94
CA TYR A 56 9.52 -18.00 -16.23
C TYR A 56 10.69 -18.63 -16.98
N PHE A 57 11.84 -17.94 -17.03
CA PHE A 57 13.08 -18.53 -17.51
C PHE A 57 14.10 -18.58 -16.38
N ILE A 58 14.87 -19.67 -16.34
CA ILE A 58 16.02 -19.79 -15.45
C ILE A 58 17.20 -19.15 -16.17
N ASP A 59 17.67 -18.01 -15.66
CA ASP A 59 18.89 -17.42 -16.15
C ASP A 59 20.09 -18.14 -15.52
N LYS A 60 20.70 -19.01 -16.33
CA LYS A 60 21.88 -19.77 -15.95
C LYS A 60 23.11 -18.88 -15.74
N SER A 61 23.12 -17.67 -16.30
CA SER A 61 24.24 -16.72 -16.15
C SER A 61 24.22 -15.97 -14.81
N SER A 62 23.09 -15.94 -14.11
CA SER A 62 22.94 -15.34 -12.76
C SER A 62 22.86 -16.37 -11.63
N GLY A 63 23.42 -17.57 -11.83
CA GLY A 63 23.46 -18.62 -10.82
C GLY A 63 22.14 -19.37 -10.65
N GLY A 64 21.31 -19.43 -11.70
CA GLY A 64 20.05 -20.18 -11.68
C GLY A 64 18.87 -19.41 -11.12
N LYS A 65 18.92 -18.07 -11.09
CA LYS A 65 17.80 -17.23 -10.69
C LYS A 65 16.64 -17.36 -11.67
N VAL A 66 15.42 -17.42 -11.13
CA VAL A 66 14.18 -17.45 -11.90
C VAL A 66 13.78 -16.03 -12.24
N HIS A 67 13.72 -15.70 -13.52
CA HIS A 67 13.28 -14.40 -14.02
C HIS A 67 11.90 -14.53 -14.63
N ALA A 68 10.98 -13.65 -14.23
CA ALA A 68 9.75 -13.43 -14.97
C ALA A 68 10.10 -12.75 -16.30
N LYS A 69 9.49 -13.19 -17.42
CA LYS A 69 9.46 -12.33 -18.61
C LYS A 69 8.84 -10.99 -18.22
N LYS A 70 9.27 -9.87 -18.81
CA LYS A 70 8.61 -8.57 -18.60
C LYS A 70 7.19 -8.69 -19.18
N LEU A 71 6.21 -8.98 -18.32
CA LEU A 71 4.85 -9.35 -18.73
C LEU A 71 4.04 -8.14 -19.19
N TYR A 72 4.35 -6.97 -18.66
CA TYR A 72 3.50 -5.79 -18.80
C TYR A 72 3.98 -4.84 -19.89
N ARG A 73 3.03 -4.32 -20.66
CA ARG A 73 3.27 -3.29 -21.67
C ARG A 73 3.03 -1.90 -21.06
N PRO A 74 3.93 -0.93 -21.30
CA PRO A 74 3.66 0.46 -20.96
C PRO A 74 2.39 0.95 -21.65
N SER A 75 1.59 1.71 -20.90
CA SER A 75 0.46 2.46 -21.44
C SER A 75 0.93 3.39 -22.55
N THR A 76 0.17 3.48 -23.65
CA THR A 76 0.54 4.34 -24.77
C THR A 76 0.47 5.82 -24.37
N ARG A 77 1.05 6.71 -25.18
CA ARG A 77 0.96 8.15 -24.95
C ARG A 77 -0.50 8.64 -24.89
N ASN A 78 -1.40 8.00 -25.65
CA ASN A 78 -2.83 8.31 -25.63
C ASN A 78 -3.47 7.85 -24.30
N ASP A 79 -3.05 6.69 -23.79
CA ASP A 79 -3.51 6.16 -22.50
C ASP A 79 -2.99 6.95 -21.30
N LEU A 80 -1.94 7.76 -21.47
CA LEU A 80 -1.38 8.58 -20.40
C LEU A 80 -1.86 10.02 -20.38
N ASN A 81 -2.35 10.54 -21.51
CA ASN A 81 -2.83 11.92 -21.61
C ASN A 81 -4.28 12.04 -21.14
N PHE A 82 -4.59 13.14 -20.46
CA PHE A 82 -5.97 13.50 -20.10
C PHE A 82 -6.64 14.31 -21.21
N THR A 83 -7.85 13.90 -21.58
CA THR A 83 -8.77 14.65 -22.42
C THR A 83 -9.14 15.99 -21.78
N PRO A 84 -9.66 16.98 -22.53
CA PRO A 84 -10.15 18.23 -21.95
C PRO A 84 -11.20 18.04 -20.85
N ALA A 85 -12.10 17.07 -21.02
CA ALA A 85 -13.12 16.75 -20.02
C ALA A 85 -12.51 16.17 -18.73
N GLU A 86 -11.56 15.24 -18.84
CA GLU A 86 -10.82 14.71 -17.68
C GLU A 86 -10.02 15.81 -16.98
N LYS A 87 -9.36 16.71 -17.73
CA LYS A 87 -8.65 17.86 -17.16
C LYS A 87 -9.59 18.78 -16.38
N SER A 88 -10.80 19.02 -16.88
CA SER A 88 -11.83 19.81 -16.18
C SER A 88 -12.25 19.14 -14.87
N ARG A 89 -12.49 17.82 -14.87
CA ARG A 89 -12.81 17.06 -13.66
C ARG A 89 -11.66 17.02 -12.65
N ILE A 90 -10.41 16.84 -13.11
CA ILE A 90 -9.21 16.95 -12.26
C ILE A 90 -9.15 18.31 -11.60
N HIS A 91 -9.37 19.40 -12.35
CA HIS A 91 -9.35 20.74 -11.80
C HIS A 91 -10.45 20.94 -10.74
N SER A 92 -11.67 20.48 -11.00
CA SER A 92 -12.76 20.51 -10.02
C SER A 92 -12.43 19.69 -8.76
N CYS A 93 -11.88 18.49 -8.92
CA CYS A 93 -11.43 17.63 -7.81
C CYS A 93 -10.39 18.34 -6.93
N ILE A 94 -9.41 19.02 -7.53
CA ILE A 94 -8.39 19.77 -6.79
C ILE A 94 -9.02 20.95 -6.04
N ASN A 95 -9.90 21.71 -6.70
CA ASN A 95 -10.54 22.90 -6.10
C ASN A 95 -11.43 22.52 -4.91
N ASN A 96 -12.05 21.34 -4.93
CA ASN A 96 -12.94 20.86 -3.88
C ASN A 96 -12.22 20.07 -2.77
N PHE A 97 -10.89 19.92 -2.83
CA PHE A 97 -10.13 19.07 -1.90
C PHE A 97 -10.47 19.31 -0.44
N LYS A 98 -10.45 20.56 0.02
CA LYS A 98 -10.66 20.87 1.44
C LYS A 98 -12.02 20.42 1.96
N SER A 99 -13.09 20.66 1.20
CA SER A 99 -14.44 20.25 1.58
C SER A 99 -14.63 18.75 1.48
N ASP A 100 -14.12 18.15 0.40
CA ASP A 100 -14.28 16.73 0.12
C ASP A 100 -13.52 15.87 1.12
N TRP A 101 -12.27 16.26 1.44
CA TRP A 101 -11.46 15.58 2.45
C TRP A 101 -12.04 15.72 3.85
N LYS A 102 -12.50 16.92 4.23
CA LYS A 102 -13.15 17.12 5.54
C LYS A 102 -14.39 16.23 5.69
N LYS A 103 -15.22 16.18 4.65
CA LYS A 103 -16.41 15.32 4.63
C LYS A 103 -16.02 13.84 4.64
N GLY A 104 -15.10 13.42 3.78
CA GLY A 104 -14.62 12.04 3.69
C GLY A 104 -14.07 11.54 5.02
N GLN A 105 -13.23 12.35 5.69
CA GLN A 105 -12.71 12.03 7.03
C GLN A 105 -13.84 11.95 8.05
N SER A 106 -14.71 12.96 8.11
CA SER A 106 -15.80 12.98 9.08
C SER A 106 -16.70 11.76 8.95
N ASP A 107 -17.12 11.42 7.72
CA ASP A 107 -18.02 10.31 7.46
C ASP A 107 -17.35 8.95 7.70
N PHE A 108 -16.05 8.83 7.38
CA PHE A 108 -15.33 7.55 7.51
C PHE A 108 -15.07 7.19 8.97
N TRP A 109 -14.84 8.19 9.83
CA TRP A 109 -14.59 7.99 11.26
C TRP A 109 -15.85 8.11 12.11
N ASP A 110 -17.04 8.19 11.48
CA ASP A 110 -18.31 8.24 12.19
C ASP A 110 -18.75 6.82 12.60
N GLY A 111 -18.74 6.56 13.91
CA GLY A 111 -19.15 5.27 14.48
C GLY A 111 -18.33 4.09 13.97
N ASP A 112 -18.98 3.23 13.17
CA ASP A 112 -18.46 1.96 12.65
C ASP A 112 -18.19 2.00 11.13
N GLU A 113 -18.37 3.17 10.48
CA GLU A 113 -18.25 3.34 9.03
C GLU A 113 -16.87 2.90 8.50
N GLN A 114 -15.79 3.12 9.26
CA GLN A 114 -14.43 2.69 8.93
C GLN A 114 -14.32 1.19 8.67
N TYR A 115 -15.20 0.35 9.24
CA TYR A 115 -15.16 -1.09 9.01
C TYR A 115 -15.60 -1.48 7.60
N ILE A 116 -16.12 -0.56 6.80
CA ILE A 116 -16.40 -0.77 5.36
C ILE A 116 -15.16 -1.27 4.61
N ARG A 117 -13.96 -0.83 5.00
CA ARG A 117 -12.67 -1.29 4.45
C ARG A 117 -12.37 -2.76 4.66
N ARG A 118 -13.20 -3.46 5.43
CA ARG A 118 -13.13 -4.90 5.72
C ARG A 118 -14.38 -5.61 5.20
N THR A 119 -15.56 -4.99 5.37
CA THR A 119 -16.87 -5.62 5.14
C THR A 119 -17.43 -5.45 3.73
N HIS A 120 -16.87 -4.54 2.91
CA HIS A 120 -17.33 -4.29 1.54
C HIS A 120 -17.07 -5.47 0.59
N HIS A 121 -16.13 -6.35 0.90
CA HIS A 121 -15.63 -7.38 -0.02
C HIS A 121 -16.47 -8.67 -0.06
N LYS A 122 -17.80 -8.56 0.03
CA LYS A 122 -18.75 -9.69 0.03
C LYS A 122 -18.72 -10.54 -1.25
N TYR A 123 -18.08 -10.05 -2.30
CA TYR A 123 -17.86 -10.75 -3.56
C TYR A 123 -16.68 -11.75 -3.52
N LEU A 124 -15.85 -11.72 -2.48
CA LEU A 124 -14.73 -12.65 -2.33
C LEU A 124 -15.23 -14.02 -1.86
N ILE A 125 -14.89 -15.07 -2.62
CA ILE A 125 -15.29 -16.44 -2.29
C ILE A 125 -14.22 -17.06 -1.39
N PRO A 126 -14.53 -17.54 -0.18
CA PRO A 126 -13.50 -18.05 0.70
C PRO A 126 -12.69 -19.21 0.10
N GLY A 127 -11.37 -19.22 0.32
CA GLY A 127 -10.49 -20.33 -0.09
C GLY A 127 -9.78 -20.20 -1.44
N ASP A 128 -10.27 -19.38 -2.36
CA ASP A 128 -9.72 -19.33 -3.74
C ASP A 128 -9.06 -17.99 -4.10
N ASN A 129 -9.17 -16.98 -3.24
CA ASN A 129 -8.68 -15.64 -3.54
C ASN A 129 -7.15 -15.52 -3.41
N VAL A 130 -6.56 -14.69 -4.26
CA VAL A 130 -5.24 -14.10 -4.04
C VAL A 130 -5.42 -12.66 -3.56
N MET A 131 -4.95 -12.36 -2.36
CA MET A 131 -5.07 -11.04 -1.75
C MET A 131 -3.71 -10.47 -1.40
N ILE A 132 -3.53 -9.18 -1.63
CA ILE A 132 -2.28 -8.45 -1.36
C ILE A 132 -2.59 -7.25 -0.46
N GLU A 133 -1.82 -7.08 0.61
CA GLU A 133 -1.88 -5.95 1.52
C GLU A 133 -0.53 -5.22 1.51
N VAL A 134 -0.56 -3.96 1.09
CA VAL A 134 0.60 -3.07 1.08
C VAL A 134 0.50 -2.12 2.28
N GLY A 135 1.45 -2.25 3.21
CA GLY A 135 1.42 -1.58 4.51
C GLY A 135 0.71 -2.42 5.59
N GLY A 136 1.18 -3.65 5.81
CA GLY A 136 0.55 -4.60 6.73
C GLY A 136 0.57 -4.21 8.22
N ASN A 137 1.42 -3.26 8.61
CA ASN A 137 1.53 -2.73 9.97
C ASN A 137 1.60 -3.86 11.03
N VAL A 138 0.75 -3.83 12.07
CA VAL A 138 0.65 -4.86 13.12
C VAL A 138 -0.33 -6.00 12.76
N GLY A 139 -0.91 -5.97 11.55
CA GLY A 139 -1.70 -7.05 10.98
C GLY A 139 -3.14 -7.15 11.47
N GLU A 140 -3.79 -6.04 11.82
CA GLU A 140 -5.20 -6.09 12.23
C GLU A 140 -6.14 -6.44 11.07
N ASP A 141 -5.92 -5.84 9.91
CA ASP A 141 -6.71 -6.12 8.71
C ASP A 141 -6.36 -7.50 8.17
N ALA A 142 -5.07 -7.82 8.09
CA ALA A 142 -4.58 -9.16 7.77
C ALA A 142 -5.32 -10.25 8.56
N GLN A 143 -5.46 -10.08 9.88
CA GLN A 143 -6.18 -11.02 10.72
C GLN A 143 -7.65 -11.16 10.28
N TYR A 144 -8.35 -10.03 10.10
CA TYR A 144 -9.74 -10.04 9.65
C TYR A 144 -9.90 -10.77 8.31
N TYR A 145 -9.02 -10.47 7.34
CA TYR A 145 -9.09 -11.04 6.00
C TYR A 145 -8.79 -12.54 5.99
N LEU A 146 -7.77 -12.98 6.74
CA LEU A 146 -7.41 -14.38 6.88
C LEU A 146 -8.54 -15.19 7.52
N ASP A 147 -9.19 -14.65 8.55
CA ASP A 147 -10.28 -15.35 9.25
C ASP A 147 -11.57 -15.42 8.42
N THR A 148 -11.90 -14.31 7.76
CA THR A 148 -13.17 -14.15 7.04
C THR A 148 -13.14 -14.80 5.67
N TYR A 149 -12.12 -14.47 4.86
CA TYR A 149 -12.06 -14.89 3.46
C TYR A 149 -11.13 -16.08 3.22
N LYS A 150 -10.33 -16.49 4.21
CA LYS A 150 -9.45 -17.67 4.15
C LYS A 150 -8.76 -17.81 2.78
N PRO A 151 -8.14 -16.74 2.27
CA PRO A 151 -7.66 -16.69 0.89
C PRO A 151 -6.64 -17.79 0.63
N LYS A 152 -6.54 -18.23 -0.62
CA LYS A 152 -5.54 -19.21 -1.04
C LYS A 152 -4.12 -18.69 -0.75
N HIS A 153 -3.91 -17.41 -1.03
CA HIS A 153 -2.69 -16.69 -0.71
C HIS A 153 -3.03 -15.30 -0.17
N TYR A 154 -2.49 -14.96 1.00
CA TYR A 154 -2.54 -13.62 1.58
C TYR A 154 -1.11 -13.06 1.69
N ILE A 155 -0.79 -12.06 0.87
CA ILE A 155 0.54 -11.48 0.80
C ILE A 155 0.55 -10.14 1.52
N MET A 156 1.37 -10.00 2.57
CA MET A 156 1.56 -8.76 3.33
C MET A 156 2.93 -8.16 3.05
N LEU A 157 2.97 -6.87 2.77
CA LEU A 157 4.19 -6.10 2.57
C LEU A 157 4.33 -5.06 3.68
N GLU A 158 5.46 -5.09 4.38
CA GLU A 158 5.75 -4.17 5.48
C GLU A 158 7.25 -3.79 5.47
N PRO A 159 7.61 -2.55 5.07
CA PRO A 159 9.00 -2.13 4.98
C PRO A 159 9.69 -2.02 6.34
N LEU A 160 8.96 -1.74 7.43
CA LEU A 160 9.55 -1.66 8.76
C LEU A 160 9.81 -3.06 9.30
N LYS A 161 11.09 -3.40 9.44
CA LYS A 161 11.53 -4.72 9.91
C LYS A 161 10.93 -5.12 11.25
N LEU A 162 10.75 -4.16 12.16
CA LEU A 162 10.11 -4.40 13.45
C LEU A 162 8.65 -4.87 13.30
N LEU A 163 7.86 -4.18 12.48
CA LEU A 163 6.47 -4.54 12.19
C LEU A 163 6.39 -5.83 11.37
N TYR A 164 7.25 -5.98 10.37
CA TYR A 164 7.39 -7.23 9.62
C TYR A 164 7.64 -8.45 10.52
N ARG A 165 8.57 -8.35 11.50
CA ARG A 165 8.80 -9.43 12.48
C ARG A 165 7.57 -9.72 13.32
N LYS A 166 6.78 -8.70 13.69
CA LYS A 166 5.50 -8.89 14.38
C LYS A 166 4.49 -9.62 13.49
N LEU A 167 4.39 -9.29 12.21
CA LEU A 167 3.55 -10.00 11.25
C LEU A 167 3.97 -11.47 11.13
N GLN A 168 5.27 -11.75 10.96
CA GLN A 168 5.78 -13.13 10.90
C GLN A 168 5.41 -13.93 12.15
N GLN A 169 5.61 -13.37 13.34
CA GLN A 169 5.28 -14.05 14.59
C GLN A 169 3.76 -14.25 14.75
N ARG A 170 2.96 -13.24 14.41
CA ARG A 170 1.50 -13.27 14.53
C ARG A 170 0.90 -14.34 13.62
N PHE A 171 1.38 -14.42 12.37
CA PHE A 171 0.82 -15.29 11.34
C PHE A 171 1.62 -16.57 11.09
N LYS A 172 2.55 -16.95 11.97
CA LYS A 172 3.40 -18.15 11.81
C LYS A 172 2.64 -19.47 11.61
N ASN A 173 1.39 -19.55 12.09
CA ASN A 173 0.54 -20.74 11.98
C ASN A 173 -0.41 -20.69 10.76
N TYR A 174 -0.42 -19.58 10.00
CA TYR A 174 -1.21 -19.44 8.77
C TYR A 174 -0.35 -19.85 7.58
N THR A 175 -0.61 -21.05 7.05
CA THR A 175 0.16 -21.59 5.91
C THR A 175 -0.08 -20.85 4.60
N ASN A 176 -1.17 -20.09 4.51
CA ASN A 176 -1.56 -19.24 3.39
C ASN A 176 -1.07 -17.78 3.52
N ALA A 177 -0.50 -17.39 4.67
CA ALA A 177 0.03 -16.06 4.90
C ALA A 177 1.51 -15.96 4.47
N ILE A 178 1.82 -14.97 3.63
CA ILE A 178 3.15 -14.71 3.10
C ILE A 178 3.51 -13.27 3.44
N THR A 179 4.68 -13.03 4.02
CA THR A 179 5.13 -11.70 4.42
C THR A 179 6.41 -11.31 3.67
N TYR A 180 6.51 -10.06 3.23
CA TYR A 180 7.73 -9.49 2.66
C TYR A 180 8.16 -8.22 3.42
N ASN A 181 9.44 -8.10 3.74
CA ASN A 181 10.00 -6.92 4.42
C ASN A 181 10.41 -5.82 3.42
N VAL A 182 9.45 -5.35 2.64
CA VAL A 182 9.67 -4.36 1.57
C VAL A 182 8.45 -3.46 1.45
N GLY A 183 8.66 -2.21 1.05
CA GLY A 183 7.64 -1.32 0.54
C GLY A 183 7.63 -1.34 -0.98
N LEU A 184 6.57 -0.79 -1.59
CA LEU A 184 6.47 -0.66 -3.04
C LEU A 184 6.51 0.80 -3.47
N GLY A 185 7.15 1.08 -4.60
CA GLY A 185 7.24 2.42 -5.16
C GLY A 185 7.62 2.41 -6.64
N LYS A 186 8.02 3.58 -7.15
CA LYS A 186 8.41 3.77 -8.56
C LYS A 186 9.77 3.18 -8.93
N ARG A 187 10.66 3.01 -7.97
CA ARG A 187 12.04 2.58 -8.19
C ARG A 187 12.57 1.87 -6.95
N ASN A 188 13.64 1.09 -7.15
CA ASN A 188 14.35 0.45 -6.07
C ASN A 188 15.11 1.51 -5.26
N GLU A 189 14.77 1.65 -4.00
CA GLU A 189 15.37 2.65 -3.11
C GLU A 189 15.59 2.07 -1.71
N LYS A 190 16.58 2.62 -1.01
CA LYS A 190 16.80 2.38 0.41
C LYS A 190 16.75 3.73 1.10
N PHE A 191 15.97 3.80 2.18
CA PHE A 191 15.83 5.01 2.98
C PHE A 191 16.25 4.71 4.41
N MET A 192 16.91 5.67 5.04
CA MET A 192 16.99 5.73 6.49
C MET A 192 15.89 6.65 6.96
N ILE A 193 15.07 6.17 7.89
CA ILE A 193 14.04 6.98 8.51
C ILE A 193 14.26 7.06 10.01
N LYS A 194 13.80 8.17 10.58
CA LYS A 194 13.58 8.28 12.00
C LYS A 194 12.12 7.94 12.29
N MET A 195 11.90 7.04 13.25
CA MET A 195 10.58 6.78 13.79
C MET A 195 10.30 7.74 14.94
N GLU A 196 9.16 8.42 14.88
CA GLU A 196 8.64 9.24 15.98
C GLU A 196 7.21 8.76 16.26
N GLY A 197 6.84 8.60 17.53
CA GLY A 197 5.52 8.10 17.94
C GLY A 197 5.56 6.69 18.52
N ASN A 198 4.43 5.97 18.48
CA ASN A 198 4.29 4.61 19.01
C ASN A 198 4.33 3.56 17.89
N ILE A 199 4.94 2.41 18.17
CA ILE A 199 4.98 1.29 17.20
C ILE A 199 3.56 0.85 16.87
N GLY A 200 3.19 0.93 15.60
CA GLY A 200 1.91 0.44 15.10
C GLY A 200 0.80 1.48 15.04
N ASP A 201 1.08 2.71 15.46
CA ASP A 201 0.16 3.82 15.28
C ASP A 201 0.13 4.24 13.80
N ALA A 202 -1.05 4.13 13.18
CA ALA A 202 -1.35 4.51 11.80
C ALA A 202 -1.13 6.02 11.52
N SER A 203 -0.78 6.81 12.52
CA SER A 203 -0.47 8.22 12.37
C SER A 203 1.03 8.56 12.46
N SER A 204 1.91 7.59 12.69
CA SER A 204 3.35 7.86 12.89
C SER A 204 4.02 8.26 11.58
N PRO A 205 4.42 9.54 11.40
CA PRO A 205 5.03 10.00 10.17
C PRO A 205 6.43 9.41 10.01
N PHE A 206 6.73 8.83 8.85
CA PHE A 206 8.08 8.41 8.50
C PHE A 206 8.86 9.59 7.91
N PHE A 207 9.86 10.06 8.64
CA PHE A 207 10.76 11.10 8.14
C PHE A 207 12.04 10.46 7.62
N GLY A 208 12.23 10.49 6.30
CA GLY A 208 13.53 10.21 5.69
C GLY A 208 14.53 11.29 6.13
N SER A 209 15.54 10.90 6.89
CA SER A 209 16.66 11.76 7.26
C SER A 209 17.96 10.98 7.07
N GLY A 210 19.04 11.67 6.72
CA GLY A 210 20.39 11.06 6.67
C GLY A 210 20.87 10.53 8.03
N GLU A 211 20.13 10.82 9.11
CA GLU A 211 20.40 10.44 10.50
C GLU A 211 19.35 9.43 11.04
N GLY A 212 18.53 8.83 10.17
CA GLY A 212 17.54 7.82 10.56
C GLY A 212 18.20 6.54 11.08
N THR A 213 17.53 5.84 11.99
CA THR A 213 17.99 4.56 12.57
C THR A 213 17.29 3.35 11.97
N CYS A 214 16.15 3.54 11.30
CA CYS A 214 15.38 2.47 10.66
C CYS A 214 15.67 2.43 9.15
N SER A 215 16.17 1.30 8.66
CA SER A 215 16.37 1.10 7.22
C SER A 215 15.11 0.53 6.56
N LEU A 216 14.63 1.18 5.50
CA LEU A 216 13.50 0.74 4.69
C LEU A 216 14.01 0.35 3.30
N LYS A 217 13.46 -0.73 2.78
CA LYS A 217 13.67 -1.18 1.40
C LYS A 217 12.39 -0.94 0.62
N VAL A 218 12.49 -0.18 -0.47
CA VAL A 218 11.40 0.01 -1.43
C VAL A 218 11.80 -0.64 -2.74
N ILE A 219 10.89 -1.44 -3.29
CA ILE A 219 11.08 -2.13 -4.58
C ILE A 219 10.15 -1.48 -5.61
N ASN A 220 10.63 -1.39 -6.85
CA ASN A 220 9.78 -1.06 -7.98
C ASN A 220 8.57 -2.00 -8.06
N ALA A 221 7.37 -1.43 -8.08
CA ALA A 221 6.13 -2.21 -8.04
C ALA A 221 6.00 -3.20 -9.21
N ILE A 222 6.37 -2.79 -10.44
CA ILE A 222 6.33 -3.67 -11.63
C ILE A 222 7.25 -4.88 -11.43
N ASP A 223 8.46 -4.67 -10.93
CA ASP A 223 9.42 -5.74 -10.69
C ASP A 223 8.90 -6.71 -9.60
N PHE A 224 8.35 -6.18 -8.50
CA PHE A 224 7.75 -7.00 -7.45
C PHE A 224 6.60 -7.88 -7.98
N PHE A 225 5.62 -7.28 -8.68
CA PHE A 225 4.47 -8.01 -9.19
C PHE A 225 4.86 -9.01 -10.29
N SER A 226 5.86 -8.68 -11.11
CA SER A 226 6.43 -9.62 -12.08
C SER A 226 7.06 -10.82 -11.38
N ALA A 227 7.89 -10.58 -10.36
CA ALA A 227 8.55 -11.64 -9.59
C ALA A 227 7.53 -12.53 -8.86
N LEU A 228 6.48 -11.94 -8.29
CA LEU A 228 5.38 -12.66 -7.65
C LEU A 228 4.57 -13.51 -8.65
N GLY A 229 4.53 -13.09 -9.92
CA GLY A 229 3.86 -13.80 -11.02
C GLY A 229 2.49 -13.28 -11.40
N VAL A 230 2.13 -12.10 -10.90
CA VAL A 230 0.96 -11.37 -11.40
C VAL A 230 1.09 -11.23 -12.92
N GLY A 231 -0.03 -11.28 -13.63
CA GLY A 231 -0.03 -11.44 -15.09
C GLY A 231 -0.28 -12.88 -15.56
N ASN A 232 0.13 -13.87 -14.76
CA ASN A 232 -0.25 -15.29 -14.98
C ASN A 232 -1.51 -15.68 -14.18
N PHE A 233 -1.88 -14.86 -13.21
CA PHE A 233 -3.11 -14.96 -12.44
C PHE A 233 -3.65 -13.55 -12.17
N MET A 234 -4.90 -13.47 -11.72
CA MET A 234 -5.51 -12.22 -11.25
C MET A 234 -5.41 -12.14 -9.72
N VAL A 235 -5.19 -10.93 -9.21
CA VAL A 235 -5.29 -10.61 -7.78
C VAL A 235 -6.73 -10.20 -7.50
N ASP A 236 -7.40 -10.88 -6.57
CA ASP A 236 -8.81 -10.65 -6.26
C ASP A 236 -9.04 -9.35 -5.47
N LEU A 237 -8.11 -9.02 -4.57
CA LEU A 237 -8.07 -7.75 -3.85
C LEU A 237 -6.62 -7.34 -3.58
N ILE A 238 -6.27 -6.11 -3.96
CA ILE A 238 -5.14 -5.40 -3.36
C ILE A 238 -5.68 -4.30 -2.43
N THR A 239 -5.22 -4.26 -1.19
CA THR A 239 -5.49 -3.19 -0.23
C THR A 239 -4.20 -2.43 0.05
N ILE A 240 -4.24 -1.10 -0.06
CA ILE A 240 -3.06 -0.23 0.03
C ILE A 240 -3.29 0.80 1.14
N ASN A 241 -2.47 0.75 2.18
CA ASN A 241 -2.46 1.71 3.26
C ASN A 241 -1.03 1.86 3.80
N CYS A 242 -0.24 2.74 3.21
CA CYS A 242 1.22 2.72 3.38
C CYS A 242 1.84 4.12 3.53
N GLU A 243 1.14 5.02 4.23
CA GLU A 243 1.67 6.33 4.64
C GLU A 243 2.32 7.14 3.51
N GLY A 244 1.65 7.20 2.36
CA GLY A 244 2.05 7.99 1.19
C GLY A 244 2.60 7.18 0.02
N CYS A 245 2.92 5.89 0.20
CA CYS A 245 3.38 5.05 -0.92
C CYS A 245 2.27 4.79 -1.95
N GLU A 246 0.99 4.97 -1.59
CA GLU A 246 -0.16 4.66 -2.43
C GLU A 246 -0.11 5.42 -3.76
N TYR A 247 0.38 6.66 -3.76
CA TYR A 247 0.45 7.47 -4.96
C TYR A 247 1.50 6.93 -5.95
N ASP A 248 2.69 6.58 -5.46
CA ASP A 248 3.75 6.03 -6.31
C ASP A 248 3.39 4.64 -6.83
N LEU A 249 2.79 3.81 -5.98
CA LEU A 249 2.33 2.48 -6.34
C LEU A 249 1.23 2.53 -7.41
N LEU A 250 0.15 3.30 -7.16
CA LEU A 250 -0.98 3.37 -8.08
C LEU A 250 -0.57 3.99 -9.42
N GLU A 251 0.23 5.07 -9.42
CA GLU A 251 0.76 5.65 -10.67
C GLU A 251 1.61 4.66 -11.45
N THR A 252 2.42 3.84 -10.76
CA THR A 252 3.27 2.82 -11.39
C THR A 252 2.40 1.73 -12.02
N ILE A 253 1.42 1.19 -11.29
CA ILE A 253 0.48 0.18 -11.80
C ILE A 253 -0.30 0.72 -13.00
N LEU A 254 -0.86 1.93 -12.90
CA LEU A 254 -1.66 2.60 -13.93
C LEU A 254 -0.86 3.01 -15.18
N SER A 255 0.47 3.01 -15.09
CA SER A 255 1.35 3.30 -16.22
C SER A 255 1.56 2.11 -17.17
N THR A 256 0.98 0.95 -16.85
CA THR A 256 1.10 -0.29 -17.64
C THR A 256 -0.23 -1.05 -17.67
N ASP A 257 -0.30 -2.09 -18.50
CA ASP A 257 -1.43 -3.04 -18.48
C ASP A 257 -1.49 -3.93 -17.22
N LEU A 258 -0.52 -3.83 -16.30
CA LEU A 258 -0.56 -4.48 -14.99
C LEU A 258 -1.86 -4.20 -14.22
N VAL A 259 -2.43 -3.00 -14.36
CA VAL A 259 -3.66 -2.60 -13.67
C VAL A 259 -4.84 -3.55 -13.94
N TYR A 260 -4.89 -4.19 -15.11
CA TYR A 260 -5.97 -5.11 -15.49
C TYR A 260 -5.89 -6.46 -14.75
N HIS A 261 -4.79 -6.75 -14.04
CA HIS A 261 -4.63 -7.97 -13.26
C HIS A 261 -5.14 -7.85 -11.82
N PHE A 262 -5.65 -6.68 -11.42
CA PHE A 262 -6.30 -6.49 -10.12
C PHE A 262 -7.82 -6.42 -10.32
N LYS A 263 -8.56 -7.38 -9.77
CA LYS A 263 -10.02 -7.37 -9.80
C LYS A 263 -10.59 -6.25 -8.96
N HIS A 264 -9.99 -6.01 -7.79
CA HIS A 264 -10.37 -4.96 -6.86
C HIS A 264 -9.13 -4.26 -6.31
N ILE A 265 -9.17 -2.93 -6.30
CA ILE A 265 -8.14 -2.06 -5.77
C ILE A 265 -8.78 -1.21 -4.67
N GLN A 266 -8.43 -1.50 -3.43
CA GLN A 266 -8.81 -0.71 -2.26
C GLN A 266 -7.60 0.11 -1.80
N PHE A 267 -7.80 1.37 -1.46
CA PHE A 267 -6.73 2.17 -0.88
C PHE A 267 -7.22 3.26 0.06
N GLY A 268 -6.42 3.49 1.10
CA GLY A 268 -6.48 4.68 1.95
C GLY A 268 -5.47 5.72 1.45
N THR A 269 -5.78 7.01 1.63
CA THR A 269 -4.91 8.10 1.17
C THR A 269 -4.45 9.01 2.29
N HIS A 270 -3.21 9.51 2.19
CA HIS A 270 -2.59 10.39 3.18
C HIS A 270 -2.28 11.78 2.58
N PRO A 271 -3.29 12.55 2.15
CA PRO A 271 -3.11 13.75 1.34
C PRO A 271 -2.46 14.93 2.08
N THR A 272 -2.33 14.84 3.40
CA THR A 272 -1.79 15.91 4.26
C THR A 272 -0.35 15.65 4.73
N LEU A 273 0.28 14.55 4.30
CA LEU A 273 1.68 14.28 4.60
C LEU A 273 2.58 15.34 3.96
N LYS A 274 3.33 16.05 4.81
CA LYS A 274 4.10 17.24 4.47
C LYS A 274 5.19 17.02 3.42
N ASN A 275 5.72 15.79 3.33
CA ASN A 275 6.80 15.44 2.41
C ASN A 275 6.31 14.87 1.08
N LEU A 276 4.99 14.73 0.88
CA LEU A 276 4.44 14.28 -0.39
C LEU A 276 4.38 15.44 -1.39
N ALA A 277 4.93 15.22 -2.57
CA ALA A 277 4.80 16.15 -3.67
C ALA A 277 3.38 16.08 -4.27
N ASP A 278 2.65 17.20 -4.19
CA ASP A 278 1.33 17.44 -4.80
C ASP A 278 0.31 16.27 -4.65
N PRO A 279 0.10 15.73 -3.43
CA PRO A 279 -0.73 14.54 -3.24
C PRO A 279 -2.18 14.73 -3.71
N VAL A 280 -2.72 15.95 -3.61
CA VAL A 280 -4.08 16.28 -4.04
C VAL A 280 -4.23 16.12 -5.56
N ARG A 281 -3.33 16.69 -6.35
CA ARG A 281 -3.37 16.52 -7.81
C ARG A 281 -3.16 15.07 -8.20
N ARG A 282 -2.21 14.38 -7.55
CA ARG A 282 -1.90 12.97 -7.81
C ARG A 282 -3.12 12.09 -7.57
N TYR A 283 -3.81 12.26 -6.43
CA TYR A 283 -5.08 11.61 -6.17
C TYR A 283 -6.10 11.85 -7.30
N CYS A 284 -6.35 13.12 -7.65
CA CYS A 284 -7.34 13.46 -8.68
C CYS A 284 -6.99 12.87 -10.06
N GLN A 285 -5.69 12.75 -10.39
CA GLN A 285 -5.24 12.09 -11.62
C GLN A 285 -5.39 10.57 -11.55
N ILE A 286 -5.10 9.96 -10.40
CA ILE A 286 -5.31 8.53 -10.15
C ILE A 286 -6.80 8.18 -10.30
N GLN A 287 -7.72 9.00 -9.77
CA GLN A 287 -9.17 8.83 -9.95
C GLN A 287 -9.55 8.71 -11.43
N GLU A 288 -9.12 9.65 -12.26
CA GLU A 288 -9.45 9.63 -13.69
C GLU A 288 -8.84 8.41 -14.39
N ARG A 289 -7.59 8.04 -14.06
CA ARG A 289 -6.95 6.86 -14.64
C ARG A 289 -7.63 5.55 -14.22
N LEU A 290 -7.97 5.40 -12.94
CA LEU A 290 -8.74 4.24 -12.45
C LEU A 290 -10.11 4.17 -13.12
N SER A 291 -10.77 5.31 -13.32
CA SER A 291 -12.09 5.36 -13.98
C SER A 291 -12.10 4.82 -15.40
N ARG A 292 -10.93 4.69 -16.05
CA ARG A 292 -10.81 4.09 -17.38
C ARG A 292 -10.98 2.57 -17.32
N THR A 293 -10.36 1.93 -16.34
CA THR A 293 -10.27 0.46 -16.24
C THR A 293 -11.23 -0.14 -15.19
N HIS A 294 -11.53 0.63 -14.15
CA HIS A 294 -12.32 0.22 -13.00
C HIS A 294 -13.52 1.15 -12.80
N LYS A 295 -14.50 0.69 -12.02
CA LYS A 295 -15.63 1.45 -11.50
C LYS A 295 -15.51 1.57 -9.99
N LEU A 296 -15.79 2.75 -9.47
CA LEU A 296 -15.85 3.00 -8.03
C LEU A 296 -16.99 2.19 -7.41
N THR A 297 -16.77 1.61 -6.24
CA THR A 297 -17.77 0.81 -5.52
C THR A 297 -18.15 1.39 -4.17
N TYR A 298 -17.24 2.09 -3.51
CA TYR A 298 -17.54 3.07 -2.46
C TYR A 298 -16.40 4.09 -2.39
N GLN A 299 -16.66 5.24 -1.78
CA GLN A 299 -15.66 6.29 -1.57
C GLN A 299 -16.02 7.20 -0.40
N TYR A 300 -15.03 7.36 0.48
CA TYR A 300 -14.86 8.48 1.40
C TYR A 300 -13.71 9.29 0.83
N LYS A 301 -14.04 10.36 0.10
CA LYS A 301 -13.12 11.02 -0.82
C LYS A 301 -11.89 11.58 -0.09
N PHE A 302 -10.70 11.32 -0.62
CA PHE A 302 -9.40 11.60 0.03
C PHE A 302 -9.17 10.90 1.38
N THR A 303 -9.94 9.85 1.69
CA THR A 303 -9.78 9.04 2.92
C THR A 303 -9.62 7.57 2.57
N TRP A 304 -10.66 6.93 2.03
CA TRP A 304 -10.66 5.51 1.73
C TRP A 304 -11.67 5.14 0.63
N GLU A 305 -11.29 4.24 -0.27
CA GLU A 305 -12.14 3.87 -1.41
C GLU A 305 -11.78 2.51 -2.00
N THR A 306 -12.73 1.94 -2.75
CA THR A 306 -12.52 0.69 -3.50
C THR A 306 -13.02 0.80 -4.93
N TRP A 307 -12.21 0.30 -5.86
CA TRP A 307 -12.46 0.20 -7.28
C TRP A 307 -12.55 -1.25 -7.72
N LYS A 308 -13.55 -1.57 -8.55
CA LYS A 308 -13.78 -2.88 -9.14
C LYS A 308 -13.49 -2.83 -10.65
N LEU A 309 -12.80 -3.81 -11.20
CA LEU A 309 -12.58 -3.93 -12.64
C LEU A 309 -13.93 -3.96 -13.40
N LYS A 310 -14.07 -3.23 -14.50
CA LYS A 310 -15.39 -3.01 -15.13
C LYS A 310 -16.06 -4.30 -15.63
N ASP A 311 -15.27 -5.26 -16.09
CA ASP A 311 -15.72 -6.41 -16.88
C ASP A 311 -15.67 -7.75 -16.11
N ILE A 312 -15.82 -7.71 -14.78
CA ILE A 312 -15.86 -8.92 -13.92
C ILE A 312 -17.13 -9.03 -13.07
#